data_AF-A0A376GXZ5-F1
#
_entry.id   AF-A0A376GXZ5-F1
#
_cell.length_a   1.000
_cell.length_b   1.000
_cell.length_c   1.000
_cell.angle_alpha   90.00
_cell.angle_beta   90.00
_cell.angle_gamma   90.00
#
_symmetry.space_group_name_H-M   'P 1'
#
loop_
_entity.id
_entity.type
_entity.pdbx_description
1 polymer ?
#
loop_
_entity_poly.entity_id
_entity_poly.type
_entity_poly.pdbx_seq_one_letter_code
_entity_poly.pdbx_strand_id
1 'polypeptide(L)'
;MTPFQPFGEPIERAEFIQHYMKLFIQVIKRTYQIDEFYPREKSYLLAEKQKVALLYDYFVEMYHRAPDYSYLSDTLTTNFLAKEHLFASHNKNLMSVEHFVTAYLHLLKSQRICTIEAFQTDYSFILECEAYRAKQAFEKQNQAIEGYPELRIQNNPFLQQQLLKQLTNGFYERNKTYLKD
;
A
#
# COMPACT_ATOMS: atom_id res chain seq x y z
N MET A 1 39.85 -11.29 4.04
CA MET A 1 39.03 -11.62 5.22
C MET A 1 38.05 -10.49 5.43
N THR A 2 36.82 -10.64 5.00
CA THR A 2 35.73 -9.71 5.31
C THR A 2 35.37 -9.87 6.80
N PRO A 3 35.26 -8.79 7.59
CA PRO A 3 34.90 -8.90 9.00
C PRO A 3 33.49 -9.46 9.10
N PHE A 4 33.31 -10.51 9.91
CA PHE A 4 31.99 -11.03 10.27
C PHE A 4 31.18 -9.88 10.87
N GLN A 5 30.11 -9.48 10.18
CA GLN A 5 29.12 -8.60 10.75
C GLN A 5 28.53 -9.31 11.98
N PRO A 6 28.59 -8.73 13.19
CA PRO A 6 28.11 -9.41 14.38
C PRO A 6 26.60 -9.65 14.25
N PHE A 7 26.17 -10.89 14.43
CA PHE A 7 24.76 -11.25 14.48
C PHE A 7 24.03 -10.40 15.53
N GLY A 8 22.93 -9.77 15.11
CA GLY A 8 22.04 -8.98 15.95
C GLY A 8 21.21 -9.84 16.92
N GLU A 9 20.20 -9.25 17.56
CA GLU A 9 19.36 -9.99 18.52
C GLU A 9 18.60 -11.14 17.82
N PRO A 10 18.65 -12.38 18.35
CA PRO A 10 17.93 -13.50 17.78
C PRO A 10 16.41 -13.31 17.93
N ILE A 11 15.67 -13.69 16.89
CA ILE A 11 14.21 -13.60 16.84
C ILE A 11 13.62 -15.00 16.99
N GLU A 12 12.60 -15.13 17.84
CA GLU A 12 11.87 -16.39 17.96
C GLU A 12 11.11 -16.73 16.68
N ARG A 13 10.97 -18.02 16.38
CA ARG A 13 10.40 -18.51 15.12
C ARG A 13 9.02 -17.93 14.80
N ALA A 14 8.13 -17.90 15.78
CA ALA A 14 6.77 -17.39 15.59
C ALA A 14 6.78 -15.89 15.26
N GLU A 15 7.59 -15.11 16.00
CA GLU A 15 7.77 -13.68 15.79
C GLU A 15 8.40 -13.41 14.41
N PHE A 16 9.44 -14.15 14.03
CA PHE A 16 10.11 -14.03 12.74
C PHE A 16 9.13 -14.20 11.58
N ILE A 17 8.36 -15.30 11.59
CA ILE A 17 7.38 -15.59 10.53
C ILE A 17 6.27 -14.53 10.51
N GLN A 18 5.76 -14.12 11.67
CA GLN A 18 4.69 -13.13 11.75
C GLN A 18 5.15 -11.76 11.24
N HIS A 19 6.33 -11.31 11.69
CA HIS A 19 6.89 -10.02 11.32
C HIS A 19 7.23 -9.98 9.82
N TYR A 20 7.87 -11.03 9.33
CA TYR A 20 8.15 -11.21 7.91
C TYR A 20 6.88 -11.11 7.07
N MET A 21 5.85 -11.91 7.39
CA MET A 21 4.62 -11.95 6.58
C MET A 21 3.87 -10.61 6.62
N LYS A 22 3.88 -9.92 7.76
CA LYS A 22 3.31 -8.57 7.88
C LYS A 22 3.99 -7.60 6.93
N LEU A 23 5.33 -7.57 6.93
CA LEU A 23 6.10 -6.69 6.04
C LEU A 23 5.91 -7.07 4.57
N PHE A 24 6.00 -8.36 4.23
CA PHE A 24 5.82 -8.86 2.87
C PHE A 24 4.46 -8.45 2.28
N ILE A 25 3.38 -8.63 3.06
CA ILE A 25 2.03 -8.20 2.68
C ILE A 25 1.98 -6.68 2.50
N GLN A 26 2.53 -5.91 3.44
CA GLN A 26 2.50 -4.45 3.38
C GLN A 26 3.25 -3.91 2.16
N VAL A 27 4.42 -4.48 1.83
CA VAL A 27 5.19 -4.09 0.66
C VAL A 27 4.39 -4.37 -0.61
N ILE A 28 3.80 -5.56 -0.78
CA ILE A 28 3.00 -5.88 -1.96
C ILE A 28 1.80 -4.94 -2.10
N LYS A 29 1.05 -4.73 -1.01
CA LYS A 29 -0.11 -3.82 -0.99
C LYS A 29 0.27 -2.39 -1.40
N ARG A 30 1.41 -1.89 -0.92
CA ARG A 30 1.91 -0.55 -1.26
C ARG A 30 2.40 -0.47 -2.70
N THR A 31 3.19 -1.46 -3.15
CA THR A 31 3.77 -1.49 -4.49
C THR A 31 2.70 -1.54 -5.57
N TYR A 32 1.70 -2.40 -5.39
CA TYR A 32 0.63 -2.61 -6.38
C TYR A 32 -0.65 -1.83 -6.08
N GLN A 33 -0.68 -1.04 -5.01
CA GLN A 33 -1.83 -0.24 -4.59
C GLN A 33 -3.11 -1.09 -4.42
N ILE A 34 -2.97 -2.27 -3.80
CA ILE A 34 -4.07 -3.23 -3.59
C ILE A 34 -4.45 -3.29 -2.10
N ASP A 35 -5.75 -3.41 -1.84
CA ASP A 35 -6.27 -3.58 -0.49
C ASP A 35 -6.58 -5.04 -0.15
N GLU A 36 -7.00 -5.81 -1.15
CA GLU A 36 -7.34 -7.22 -1.02
C GLU A 36 -6.59 -8.10 -2.03
N PHE A 37 -6.19 -9.27 -1.56
CA PHE A 37 -5.61 -10.31 -2.41
C PHE A 37 -6.72 -11.18 -3.00
N TYR A 38 -6.59 -11.58 -4.26
CA TYR A 38 -7.43 -12.61 -4.85
C TYR A 38 -7.24 -13.96 -4.17
N PRO A 39 -8.21 -14.88 -4.30
CA PRO A 39 -8.07 -16.24 -3.79
C PRO A 39 -6.77 -16.93 -4.22
N ARG A 40 -6.35 -16.71 -5.47
CA ARG A 40 -5.07 -17.23 -6.00
C ARG A 40 -3.86 -16.61 -5.31
N GLU A 41 -3.85 -15.30 -5.10
CA GLU A 41 -2.76 -14.59 -4.41
C GLU A 41 -2.69 -14.99 -2.93
N LYS A 42 -3.82 -15.25 -2.27
CA LYS A 42 -3.85 -15.81 -0.92
C LYS A 42 -3.13 -17.16 -0.84
N SER A 43 -3.23 -17.99 -1.88
CA SER A 43 -2.47 -19.25 -1.94
C SER A 43 -0.95 -19.01 -2.04
N TYR A 44 -0.52 -17.95 -2.72
CA TYR A 44 0.89 -17.55 -2.77
C TYR A 44 1.38 -17.06 -1.40
N LEU A 45 0.56 -16.30 -0.67
CA LEU A 45 0.90 -15.87 0.69
C LEU A 45 1.03 -17.05 1.66
N LEU A 46 0.19 -18.08 1.51
CA LEU A 46 0.32 -19.32 2.29
C LEU A 46 1.61 -20.08 1.95
N ALA A 47 1.94 -20.18 0.67
CA ALA A 47 3.20 -20.79 0.23
C ALA A 47 4.42 -20.01 0.72
N GLU A 48 4.39 -18.67 0.69
CA GLU A 48 5.47 -17.83 1.20
C GLU A 48 5.63 -18.00 2.73
N LYS A 49 4.53 -18.10 3.47
CA LYS A 49 4.56 -18.40 4.91
C LYS A 49 5.21 -19.76 5.20
N GLN A 50 4.92 -20.79 4.40
CA GLN A 50 5.56 -22.10 4.53
C GLN A 50 7.05 -22.02 4.20
N LYS A 51 7.41 -21.32 3.13
CA LYS A 51 8.80 -21.14 2.71
C LYS A 51 9.64 -20.41 3.76
N VAL A 52 9.14 -19.30 4.32
CA VAL A 52 9.89 -18.55 5.34
C VAL A 52 10.07 -19.36 6.63
N ALA A 53 9.10 -20.21 6.98
CA ALA A 53 9.23 -21.13 8.11
C ALA A 53 10.36 -22.14 7.88
N LEU A 54 10.46 -22.71 6.67
CA LEU A 54 11.55 -23.62 6.29
C LEU A 54 12.91 -22.91 6.26
N LEU A 55 12.97 -21.66 5.80
CA LEU A 55 14.20 -20.87 5.81
C LEU A 55 14.71 -20.62 7.24
N TYR A 56 13.81 -20.35 8.17
CA TYR A 56 14.15 -20.22 9.59
C TYR A 56 14.77 -21.53 10.12
N ASP A 57 14.10 -22.65 9.88
CA ASP A 57 14.54 -23.96 10.37
C ASP A 57 15.92 -24.32 9.78
N TYR A 58 16.10 -24.09 8.48
CA TYR A 58 17.38 -24.29 7.80
C TYR A 58 18.50 -23.42 8.36
N PHE A 59 18.21 -22.15 8.68
CA PHE A 59 19.19 -21.25 9.27
C PHE A 59 19.63 -21.75 10.65
N VAL A 60 18.69 -22.19 11.48
CA VAL A 60 18.99 -22.75 12.81
C VAL A 60 19.85 -24.01 12.71
N GLU A 61 19.57 -24.90 11.76
CA GLU A 61 20.38 -26.08 11.52
C GLU A 61 21.81 -25.74 11.08
N MET A 62 21.97 -24.75 10.20
CA MET A 62 23.25 -24.38 9.62
C MET A 62 24.15 -23.55 10.56
N TYR A 63 23.56 -22.67 11.36
CA TYR A 63 24.29 -21.72 12.22
C TYR A 63 24.15 -21.99 13.72
N HIS A 64 23.37 -23.02 14.10
CA HIS A 64 23.08 -23.39 15.49
C HIS A 64 22.54 -22.23 16.34
N ARG A 65 21.83 -21.29 15.70
CA ARG A 65 21.28 -20.08 16.31
C ARG A 65 20.07 -19.58 15.52
N ALA A 66 19.15 -18.90 16.21
CA ALA A 66 18.04 -18.21 15.57
C ALA A 66 18.49 -16.98 14.74
N PRO A 67 17.86 -16.71 13.59
CA PRO A 67 18.14 -15.53 12.77
C PRO A 67 17.78 -14.22 13.48
N ASP A 68 18.38 -13.13 13.02
CA ASP A 68 18.17 -11.77 13.52
C ASP A 68 17.34 -10.92 12.54
N TYR A 69 17.14 -9.65 12.89
CA TYR A 69 16.40 -8.69 12.06
C TYR A 69 17.10 -8.35 10.75
N SER A 70 18.43 -8.43 10.70
CA SER A 70 19.19 -8.22 9.46
C SER A 70 18.89 -9.34 8.46
N TYR A 71 18.96 -10.60 8.92
CA TYR A 71 18.58 -11.75 8.10
C TYR A 71 17.12 -11.70 7.66
N LEU A 72 16.20 -11.27 8.53
CA LEU A 72 14.80 -11.07 8.19
C LEU A 72 14.64 -10.07 7.03
N SER A 73 15.29 -8.90 7.14
CA SER A 73 15.22 -7.82 6.14
C SER A 73 15.79 -8.25 4.79
N ASP A 74 16.93 -8.95 4.80
CA ASP A 74 17.56 -9.44 3.58
C ASP A 74 16.67 -10.50 2.90
N THR A 75 16.18 -11.47 3.68
CA THR A 75 15.26 -12.51 3.21
C THR A 75 13.98 -11.90 2.63
N LEU A 76 13.44 -10.87 3.28
CA LEU A 76 12.26 -10.14 2.80
C LEU A 76 12.52 -9.52 1.43
N THR A 77 13.61 -8.78 1.31
CA THR A 77 13.97 -8.07 0.08
C THR A 77 14.18 -9.04 -1.08
N THR A 78 14.98 -10.09 -0.87
CA THR A 78 15.25 -11.11 -1.89
C THR A 78 13.97 -11.83 -2.33
N ASN A 79 13.14 -12.25 -1.40
CA ASN A 79 11.91 -12.97 -1.72
C ASN A 79 10.87 -12.09 -2.40
N PHE A 80 10.75 -10.83 -1.97
CA PHE A 80 9.84 -9.87 -2.60
C PHE A 80 10.22 -9.68 -4.08
N LEU A 81 11.48 -9.33 -4.37
CA LEU A 81 11.94 -9.13 -5.75
C LEU A 81 11.76 -10.38 -6.62
N ALA A 82 11.98 -11.57 -6.05
CA ALA A 82 11.79 -12.82 -6.77
C ALA A 82 10.32 -13.14 -7.11
N LYS A 83 9.35 -12.55 -6.39
CA LYS A 83 7.93 -12.94 -6.44
C LYS A 83 6.97 -11.79 -6.74
N GLU A 84 7.45 -10.56 -6.85
CA GLU A 84 6.61 -9.39 -7.12
C GLU A 84 5.76 -9.58 -8.40
N HIS A 85 6.32 -10.19 -9.44
CA HIS A 85 5.64 -10.47 -10.70
C HIS A 85 4.36 -11.31 -10.56
N LEU A 86 4.24 -12.12 -9.51
CA LEU A 86 3.03 -12.92 -9.23
C LEU A 86 1.83 -12.05 -8.83
N PHE A 87 2.11 -10.85 -8.31
CA PHE A 87 1.13 -9.85 -7.87
C PHE A 87 0.99 -8.70 -8.87
N ALA A 88 1.89 -8.59 -9.85
CA ALA A 88 1.87 -7.55 -10.88
C ALA A 88 0.67 -7.65 -11.85
N SER A 89 0.07 -8.84 -12.00
CA SER A 89 -1.06 -9.08 -12.91
C SER A 89 -2.43 -8.81 -12.29
N HIS A 90 -2.49 -8.02 -11.22
CA HIS A 90 -3.72 -7.65 -10.50
C HIS A 90 -4.61 -6.73 -11.38
N ASN A 91 -5.20 -7.30 -12.42
CA ASN A 91 -5.96 -6.61 -13.48
C ASN A 91 -7.33 -6.10 -13.02
N LYS A 92 -7.85 -6.55 -11.87
CA LYS A 92 -8.98 -5.91 -11.20
C LYS A 92 -8.43 -5.22 -9.95
N ASN A 93 -7.77 -4.09 -10.16
CA ASN A 93 -7.47 -3.15 -9.08
C ASN A 93 -8.73 -3.08 -8.22
N LEU A 94 -8.74 -3.54 -6.97
CA LEU A 94 -9.90 -3.39 -6.09
C LEU A 94 -9.55 -2.27 -5.13
N MET A 95 -9.54 -1.03 -5.64
CA MET A 95 -9.23 0.10 -4.79
C MET A 95 -10.41 0.37 -3.84
N SER A 96 -10.14 0.33 -2.53
CA SER A 96 -11.12 0.76 -1.53
C SER A 96 -11.29 2.27 -1.54
N VAL A 97 -12.40 2.73 -0.95
CA VAL A 97 -12.65 4.16 -0.80
C VAL A 97 -11.61 4.81 0.14
N GLU A 98 -11.20 4.09 1.19
CA GLU A 98 -10.18 4.57 2.13
C GLU A 98 -8.83 4.76 1.45
N HIS A 99 -8.44 3.82 0.59
CA HIS A 99 -7.21 3.92 -0.18
C HIS A 99 -7.27 5.08 -1.16
N PHE A 100 -8.38 5.23 -1.88
CA PHE A 100 -8.59 6.35 -2.79
C PHE A 100 -8.47 7.70 -2.10
N VAL A 101 -9.16 7.87 -0.96
CA VAL A 101 -9.11 9.09 -0.15
C VAL A 101 -7.67 9.36 0.31
N THR A 102 -6.97 8.33 0.81
CA THR A 102 -5.58 8.46 1.25
C THR A 102 -4.66 8.90 0.09
N ALA A 103 -4.81 8.29 -1.08
CA ALA A 103 -4.05 8.64 -2.28
C ALA A 103 -4.33 10.08 -2.73
N TYR A 104 -5.60 10.52 -2.68
CA TYR A 104 -5.98 11.89 -3.01
C TYR A 104 -5.40 12.91 -2.03
N LEU A 105 -5.50 12.68 -0.73
CA LEU A 105 -4.94 13.59 0.28
C LEU A 105 -3.40 13.63 0.20
N HIS A 106 -2.77 12.49 -0.07
CA HIS A 106 -1.33 12.43 -0.32
C HIS A 106 -0.96 13.26 -1.55
N LEU A 107 -1.72 13.16 -2.64
CA LEU A 107 -1.51 13.96 -3.85
C LEU A 107 -1.56 15.46 -3.55
N LEU A 108 -2.57 15.92 -2.80
CA LEU A 108 -2.70 17.33 -2.41
C LEU A 108 -1.49 17.83 -1.63
N LYS A 109 -0.95 17.00 -0.73
CA LYS A 109 0.25 17.32 0.07
C LYS A 109 1.52 17.29 -0.78
N SER A 110 1.75 16.22 -1.54
CA SER A 110 2.97 16.00 -2.31
C SER A 110 3.14 17.02 -3.43
N GLN A 111 2.04 17.44 -4.06
CA GLN A 111 2.03 18.47 -5.10
C GLN A 111 1.96 19.90 -4.54
N ARG A 112 2.04 20.06 -3.21
CA ARG A 112 1.93 21.36 -2.52
C ARG A 112 0.66 22.15 -2.90
N ILE A 113 -0.43 21.43 -3.16
CA ILE A 113 -1.74 22.02 -3.51
C ILE A 113 -2.46 22.46 -2.23
N CYS A 114 -2.36 21.64 -1.18
CA CYS A 114 -2.85 21.96 0.15
C CYS A 114 -1.67 21.95 1.11
N THR A 115 -1.24 23.14 1.53
CA THR A 115 -0.11 23.32 2.44
C THR A 115 -0.53 24.07 3.70
N ILE A 116 0.20 23.85 4.79
CA ILE A 116 -0.06 24.54 6.06
C ILE A 116 0.18 26.04 5.89
N GLU A 117 1.13 26.44 5.04
CA GLU A 117 1.43 27.85 4.80
C GLU A 117 0.27 28.59 4.12
N ALA A 118 -0.40 27.95 3.15
CA ALA A 118 -1.49 28.55 2.39
C ALA A 118 -2.82 28.60 3.18
N PHE A 119 -3.06 27.60 4.04
CA PHE A 119 -4.36 27.43 4.71
C PHE A 119 -4.31 27.60 6.23
N GLN A 120 -3.12 27.75 6.82
CA GLN A 120 -2.88 28.05 8.23
C GLN A 120 -3.78 27.25 9.18
N THR A 121 -4.61 27.92 9.96
CA THR A 121 -5.54 27.31 10.94
C THR A 121 -6.63 26.46 10.29
N ASP A 122 -6.98 26.74 9.03
CA ASP A 122 -8.03 26.04 8.29
C ASP A 122 -7.51 24.75 7.62
N TYR A 123 -6.18 24.53 7.63
CA TYR A 123 -5.54 23.40 6.94
C TYR A 123 -6.16 22.04 7.28
N SER A 124 -6.29 21.73 8.58
CA SER A 124 -6.84 20.46 9.04
C SER A 124 -8.31 20.30 8.64
N PHE A 125 -9.09 21.36 8.79
CA PHE A 125 -10.51 21.38 8.43
C PHE A 125 -10.72 21.18 6.92
N ILE A 126 -9.88 21.80 6.09
CA ILE A 126 -9.93 21.66 4.63
C ILE A 126 -9.58 20.23 4.22
N LEU A 127 -8.57 19.60 4.84
CA LEU A 127 -8.25 18.20 4.57
C LEU A 127 -9.39 17.25 4.94
N GLU A 128 -10.07 17.46 6.07
CA GLU A 128 -11.24 16.65 6.46
C GLU A 128 -12.40 16.83 5.47
N CYS A 129 -12.67 18.06 5.06
CA CYS A 129 -13.68 18.37 4.05
C CYS A 129 -13.37 17.70 2.69
N GLU A 130 -12.11 17.73 2.26
CA GLU A 130 -11.67 17.11 1.01
C GLU A 130 -11.65 15.57 1.10
N ALA A 131 -11.32 15.00 2.25
CA ALA A 131 -11.45 13.57 2.51
C ALA A 131 -12.91 13.11 2.36
N TYR A 132 -13.84 13.86 2.95
CA TYR A 132 -15.28 13.59 2.84
C TYR A 132 -15.77 13.70 1.39
N ARG A 133 -15.36 14.74 0.66
CA ARG A 133 -15.72 14.92 -0.77
C ARG A 133 -15.19 13.77 -1.63
N ALA A 134 -13.94 13.37 -1.43
CA ALA A 134 -13.34 12.27 -2.16
C ALA A 134 -14.07 10.94 -1.90
N LYS A 135 -14.43 10.69 -0.63
CA LYS A 135 -15.24 9.52 -0.24
C LYS A 135 -16.59 9.50 -0.97
N GLN A 136 -17.36 10.58 -0.87
CA GLN A 136 -18.69 10.66 -1.49
C GLN A 136 -18.63 10.51 -3.02
N ALA A 137 -17.65 11.15 -3.66
CA ALA A 137 -17.53 11.11 -5.11
C ALA A 137 -17.13 9.72 -5.60
N PHE A 138 -16.25 9.03 -4.86
CA PHE A 138 -15.87 7.65 -5.14
C PHE A 138 -17.07 6.70 -4.97
N GLU A 139 -17.77 6.75 -3.85
CA GLU A 139 -18.94 5.90 -3.59
C GLU A 139 -20.03 6.08 -4.65
N LYS A 140 -20.27 7.31 -5.09
CA LYS A 140 -21.22 7.62 -6.18
C LYS A 140 -20.85 6.93 -7.50
N GLN A 141 -19.56 6.81 -7.81
CA GLN A 141 -19.07 6.14 -9.03
C GLN A 141 -18.81 4.63 -8.81
N ASN A 142 -18.89 4.14 -7.58
CA ASN A 142 -18.65 2.73 -7.24
C ASN A 142 -19.91 1.85 -7.32
N GLN A 143 -20.95 2.31 -8.02
CA GLN A 143 -22.17 1.54 -8.20
C GLN A 143 -21.92 0.33 -9.10
N ALA A 144 -22.32 -0.85 -8.64
CA ALA A 144 -22.26 -2.06 -9.42
C ALA A 144 -23.39 -2.06 -10.46
N ILE A 145 -23.03 -2.14 -11.74
CA ILE A 145 -23.97 -2.32 -12.84
C ILE A 145 -23.85 -3.76 -13.33
N GLU A 146 -24.96 -4.48 -13.35
CA GLU A 146 -24.99 -5.87 -13.80
C GLU A 146 -24.53 -5.96 -15.26
N GLY A 147 -23.61 -6.90 -15.53
CA GLY A 147 -23.00 -7.07 -16.85
C GLY A 147 -21.86 -6.10 -17.20
N TYR A 148 -21.60 -5.07 -16.39
CA TYR A 148 -20.57 -4.05 -16.66
C TYR A 148 -19.62 -3.79 -15.47
N PRO A 149 -18.92 -4.82 -14.96
CA PRO A 149 -17.99 -4.67 -13.83
C PRO A 149 -16.82 -3.71 -14.11
N GLU A 150 -16.49 -3.46 -15.37
CA GLU A 150 -15.46 -2.53 -15.83
C GLU A 150 -15.85 -1.06 -15.65
N LEU A 151 -17.13 -0.74 -15.51
CA LEU A 151 -17.60 0.63 -15.24
C LEU A 151 -17.56 1.00 -13.75
N ARG A 152 -17.28 0.02 -12.89
CA ARG A 152 -17.16 0.24 -11.44
C ARG A 152 -15.81 0.87 -11.15
N ILE A 153 -15.80 2.08 -10.56
CA ILE A 153 -14.54 2.81 -10.28
C ILE A 153 -13.56 2.00 -9.44
N GLN A 154 -14.03 1.16 -8.52
CA GLN A 154 -13.19 0.27 -7.75
C GLN A 154 -12.27 -0.54 -8.65
N ASN A 155 -12.78 -1.03 -9.79
CA ASN A 155 -12.13 -1.93 -10.76
C ASN A 155 -11.39 -1.22 -11.91
N ASN A 156 -11.48 0.11 -12.02
CA ASN A 156 -11.11 0.81 -13.25
C ASN A 156 -10.10 1.95 -12.97
N PRO A 157 -8.79 1.73 -13.24
CA PRO A 157 -7.75 2.74 -13.02
C PRO A 157 -7.97 4.05 -13.79
N PHE A 158 -8.58 3.99 -14.98
CA PHE A 158 -8.88 5.18 -15.76
C PHE A 158 -9.93 6.05 -15.05
N LEU A 159 -11.02 5.44 -14.56
CA LEU A 159 -12.06 6.15 -13.80
C LEU A 159 -11.49 6.73 -12.49
N GLN A 160 -10.59 5.99 -11.83
CA GLN A 160 -9.89 6.45 -10.63
C GLN A 160 -9.05 7.70 -10.90
N GLN A 161 -8.22 7.68 -11.95
CA GLN A 161 -7.42 8.83 -12.35
C GLN A 161 -8.27 10.02 -12.81
N GLN A 162 -9.37 9.76 -13.51
CA GLN A 162 -10.30 10.79 -13.93
C GLN A 162 -10.95 11.46 -12.71
N LEU A 163 -11.38 10.69 -11.71
CA LEU A 163 -11.96 11.23 -10.48
C LEU A 163 -10.92 12.03 -9.68
N LEU A 164 -9.67 11.56 -9.57
CA LEU A 164 -8.58 12.34 -8.95
C LEU A 164 -8.42 13.70 -9.62
N LYS A 165 -8.36 13.74 -10.96
CA LYS A 165 -8.26 15.01 -11.71
C LYS A 165 -9.46 15.93 -11.44
N GLN A 166 -10.68 15.39 -11.42
CA GLN A 166 -11.89 16.15 -11.12
C GLN A 166 -11.86 16.75 -9.71
N LEU A 167 -11.44 15.97 -8.71
CA LEU A 167 -11.32 16.43 -7.33
C LEU A 167 -10.25 17.51 -7.17
N THR A 168 -9.08 17.32 -7.79
CA THR A 168 -7.99 18.31 -7.78
C THR A 168 -8.41 19.62 -8.47
N ASN A 169 -9.04 19.54 -9.65
CA ASN A 169 -9.55 20.74 -10.32
C ASN A 169 -10.62 21.44 -9.48
N GLY A 170 -11.52 20.66 -8.88
CA GLY A 170 -12.53 21.18 -7.96
C GLY A 170 -11.93 21.85 -6.72
N PHE A 171 -10.81 21.34 -6.21
CA PHE A 171 -10.09 21.95 -5.10
C PHE A 171 -9.58 23.34 -5.48
N TYR A 172 -8.94 23.47 -6.65
CA TYR A 172 -8.46 24.76 -7.14
C TYR A 172 -9.60 25.76 -7.31
N GLU A 173 -10.72 25.35 -7.91
CA GLU A 173 -11.88 26.23 -8.09
C GLU A 173 -12.46 26.71 -6.75
N ARG A 174 -12.56 25.83 -5.75
CA ARG A 174 -13.10 26.17 -4.42
C ARG A 174 -12.17 27.07 -3.60
N ASN A 175 -10.86 26.85 -3.71
CA ASN A 175 -9.85 27.51 -2.88
C ASN A 175 -9.08 28.60 -3.62
N LYS A 176 -9.57 29.04 -4.79
CA LYS A 176 -9.00 30.13 -5.59
C LYS A 176 -8.75 31.41 -4.79
N THR A 177 -9.53 31.67 -3.75
CA THR A 177 -9.38 32.82 -2.84
C THR A 177 -8.20 32.70 -1.89
N TYR A 178 -7.83 31.49 -1.46
CA TYR A 178 -6.66 31.23 -0.62
C TYR A 178 -5.37 31.14 -1.44
N LEU A 179 -5.47 30.86 -2.74
CA LEU A 179 -4.35 30.73 -3.67
C LEU A 179 -4.00 32.05 -4.38
N LYS A 180 -4.67 33.15 -4.03
CA LYS A 180 -4.27 34.50 -4.44
C LYS A 180 -3.31 35.06 -3.39
N ASP A 181 -2.03 34.76 -3.60
CA ASP A 181 -0.86 35.62 -3.35
C ASP A 181 0.38 34.96 -3.98
#